data_AF-A0A818CQM9-F1
#
_entry.id   AF-A0A818CQM9-F1
#
_cell.length_a   1.000
_cell.length_b   1.000
_cell.length_c   1.000
_cell.angle_alpha   90.00
_cell.angle_beta   90.00
_cell.angle_gamma   90.00
#
_symmetry.space_group_name_H-M   'P 1'
#
loop_
_entity.id
_entity.type
_entity.pdbx_description
1 polymer ?
#
loop_
_entity_poly.entity_id
_entity_poly.type
_entity_poly.pdbx_seq_one_letter_code
_entity_poly.pdbx_strand_id
1 'polypeptide(L)'
;MDYKQEDLTGGNLEWTNKPYAKYIFRFTALLSFISTCMNTPKTFEIYPFLQYTTFIIDIICAIILTIEAAVKMKTRGILFNDLSYLRDPWNQFDAIMVLNIYFSIMLQMFELIGIINKYSYLTIIRSTRSFILINVLKTFLKFKLPKSQIKSIVQYVNCINYLLIYFVFLID
;
A
#
# COMPACT_ATOMS: atom_id res chain seq x y z
N MET A 1 -3.32 25.35 -25.80
CA MET A 1 -2.84 24.46 -26.87
C MET A 1 -2.86 23.05 -26.31
N ASP A 2 -4.03 22.48 -25.98
CA ASP A 2 -4.06 21.34 -25.04
C ASP A 2 -4.92 20.14 -25.45
N TYR A 3 -5.67 20.21 -26.55
CA TYR A 3 -6.45 19.04 -27.00
C TYR A 3 -5.56 17.85 -27.42
N LYS A 4 -4.42 18.13 -28.06
CA LYS A 4 -3.52 17.06 -28.54
C LYS A 4 -2.79 16.36 -27.40
N GLN A 5 -2.58 17.04 -26.27
CA GLN A 5 -1.83 16.51 -25.12
C GLN A 5 -2.73 15.64 -24.21
N GLU A 6 -4.00 15.99 -24.07
CA GLU A 6 -5.01 15.14 -23.41
C GLU A 6 -5.31 13.87 -24.22
N ASP A 7 -5.45 13.94 -25.55
CA ASP A 7 -5.69 12.74 -26.38
C ASP A 7 -4.48 11.79 -26.42
N LEU A 8 -3.26 12.33 -26.52
CA LEU A 8 -2.02 11.53 -26.46
C LEU A 8 -1.82 10.86 -25.09
N THR A 9 -2.30 11.47 -24.01
CA THR A 9 -2.18 10.87 -22.66
C THR A 9 -3.31 9.88 -22.37
N GLY A 10 -4.54 10.14 -22.81
CA GLY A 10 -5.66 9.21 -22.69
C GLY A 10 -5.42 7.89 -23.43
N GLY A 11 -4.97 7.94 -24.69
CA GLY A 11 -4.68 6.74 -25.50
C GLY A 11 -3.50 5.93 -24.98
N ASN A 12 -2.45 6.58 -24.48
CA ASN A 12 -1.27 5.89 -23.91
C ASN A 12 -1.50 5.34 -22.49
N LEU A 13 -2.57 5.71 -21.81
CA LEU A 13 -2.92 5.20 -20.47
C LEU A 13 -4.01 4.13 -20.51
N GLU A 14 -4.62 3.88 -21.68
CA GLU A 14 -5.70 2.89 -21.81
C GLU A 14 -5.27 1.47 -21.40
N TRP A 15 -4.00 1.11 -21.62
CA TRP A 15 -3.46 -0.21 -21.26
C TRP A 15 -3.52 -0.49 -19.75
N THR A 16 -3.50 0.54 -18.90
CA THR A 16 -3.47 0.37 -17.44
C THR A 16 -4.82 -0.03 -16.87
N ASN A 17 -5.90 0.26 -17.59
CA ASN A 17 -7.26 -0.14 -17.19
C ASN A 17 -7.58 -1.60 -17.54
N LYS A 18 -6.78 -2.23 -18.40
CA LYS A 18 -6.92 -3.64 -18.80
C LYS A 18 -6.77 -4.57 -17.59
N PRO A 19 -7.45 -5.72 -17.58
CA PRO A 19 -7.41 -6.66 -16.47
C PRO A 19 -5.99 -7.16 -16.18
N TYR A 20 -5.18 -7.38 -17.22
CA TYR A 20 -3.78 -7.82 -17.10
C TYR A 20 -2.90 -6.88 -16.27
N ALA A 21 -2.98 -5.56 -16.51
CA ALA A 21 -2.22 -4.58 -15.73
C ALA A 21 -2.59 -4.65 -14.25
N LYS A 22 -3.88 -4.80 -13.94
CA LYS A 22 -4.37 -4.96 -12.56
C LYS A 22 -3.86 -6.26 -11.92
N TYR A 23 -3.71 -7.35 -12.66
CA TYR A 23 -3.11 -8.58 -12.15
C TYR A 23 -1.62 -8.41 -11.83
N ILE A 24 -0.87 -7.73 -12.70
CA ILE A 24 0.55 -7.44 -12.48
C ILE A 24 0.74 -6.65 -11.18
N PHE A 25 0.02 -5.55 -11.00
CA PHE A 25 0.15 -4.74 -9.78
C PHE A 25 -0.18 -5.52 -8.51
N ARG A 26 -1.20 -6.39 -8.55
CA ARG A 26 -1.55 -7.27 -7.42
C ARG A 26 -0.47 -8.31 -7.14
N PHE A 27 0.09 -8.91 -8.19
CA PHE A 27 1.16 -9.88 -8.04
C PHE A 27 2.40 -9.23 -7.44
N THR A 28 2.76 -8.03 -7.90
CA THR A 28 3.85 -7.22 -7.32
C THR A 28 3.60 -6.90 -5.85
N ALA A 29 2.38 -6.54 -5.48
CA ALA A 29 2.01 -6.30 -4.08
C ALA A 29 2.16 -7.55 -3.21
N LEU A 30 1.75 -8.73 -3.71
CA LEU A 30 1.96 -10.00 -3.03
C LEU A 30 3.44 -10.38 -2.92
N LEU A 31 4.22 -10.14 -3.98
CA LEU A 31 5.66 -10.40 -3.98
C LEU A 31 6.38 -9.52 -2.96
N SER A 32 6.03 -8.23 -2.87
CA SER A 32 6.56 -7.30 -1.87
C SER A 32 6.19 -7.72 -0.44
N PHE A 33 4.99 -8.25 -0.23
CA PHE A 33 4.58 -8.82 1.05
C PHE A 33 5.43 -10.05 1.44
N ILE A 34 5.61 -11.01 0.52
CA ILE A 34 6.42 -12.21 0.76
C ILE A 34 7.89 -11.82 1.04
N SER A 35 8.45 -10.90 0.24
CA SER A 35 9.79 -10.33 0.46
C SER A 35 9.93 -9.77 1.88
N THR A 36 8.93 -9.01 2.35
CA THR A 36 8.91 -8.43 3.69
C THR A 36 8.83 -9.51 4.78
N CYS A 37 8.03 -10.56 4.61
CA CYS A 37 7.96 -11.67 5.57
C CYS A 37 9.29 -12.43 5.69
N MET A 38 10.02 -12.57 4.58
CA MET A 38 11.34 -13.21 4.55
C MET A 38 12.46 -12.31 5.12
N ASN A 39 12.22 -11.01 5.21
CA ASN A 39 13.13 -10.01 5.74
C ASN A 39 13.13 -10.05 7.28
N THR A 40 13.62 -11.14 7.89
CA THR A 40 13.76 -11.26 9.36
C THR A 40 15.25 -11.22 9.73
N PRO A 41 15.67 -10.43 10.73
CA PRO A 41 17.09 -10.25 11.07
C PRO A 41 17.80 -11.57 11.41
N LYS A 42 17.08 -12.51 12.03
CA LYS A 42 17.53 -13.89 12.32
C LYS A 42 17.74 -14.72 11.06
N THR A 43 16.87 -14.58 10.06
CA THR A 43 17.02 -15.27 8.77
C THR A 43 18.28 -14.79 8.03
N PHE A 44 18.61 -13.50 8.15
CA PHE A 44 19.82 -12.95 7.55
C PHE A 44 21.12 -13.34 8.26
N GLU A 45 21.07 -13.75 9.53
CA GLU A 45 22.23 -14.35 10.21
C GLU A 45 22.53 -15.74 9.66
N ILE A 46 21.49 -16.48 9.23
CA ILE A 46 21.62 -17.82 8.65
C ILE A 46 21.96 -17.75 7.15
N TYR A 47 21.33 -16.81 6.42
CA TYR A 47 21.48 -16.66 4.97
C TYR A 47 21.74 -15.19 4.57
N PRO A 48 23.01 -14.75 4.51
CA PRO A 48 23.36 -13.35 4.23
C PRO A 48 23.00 -12.91 2.80
N PHE A 49 22.99 -13.83 1.83
CA PHE A 49 22.58 -13.54 0.45
C PHE A 49 21.11 -13.09 0.33
N LEU A 50 20.27 -13.48 1.30
CA LEU A 50 18.83 -13.20 1.27
C LEU A 50 18.56 -11.70 1.50
N GLN A 51 19.44 -11.02 2.22
CA GLN A 51 19.34 -9.57 2.45
C GLN A 51 19.47 -8.77 1.15
N TYR A 52 20.40 -9.16 0.27
CA TYR A 52 20.55 -8.53 -1.05
C TYR A 52 19.41 -8.89 -1.99
N THR A 53 18.95 -10.14 -1.94
CA THR A 53 17.85 -10.63 -2.80
C THR A 53 16.55 -9.89 -2.50
N THR A 54 16.18 -9.78 -1.21
CA THR A 54 14.99 -9.03 -0.78
C THR A 54 15.09 -7.55 -1.14
N PHE A 55 16.28 -6.95 -1.01
CA PHE A 55 16.52 -5.56 -1.42
C PHE A 55 16.25 -5.32 -2.92
N ILE A 56 16.74 -6.20 -3.80
CA ILE A 56 16.50 -6.10 -5.25
C ILE A 56 15.02 -6.25 -5.57
N ILE A 57 14.36 -7.24 -4.97
CA ILE A 57 12.91 -7.47 -5.14
C ILE A 57 12.12 -6.23 -4.71
N ASP A 58 12.48 -5.63 -3.57
CA ASP A 58 11.82 -4.45 -3.04
C ASP A 58 11.97 -3.23 -3.97
N ILE A 59 13.15 -3.03 -4.57
CA ILE A 59 13.37 -1.96 -5.59
C ILE A 59 12.47 -2.17 -6.80
N ILE A 60 12.43 -3.39 -7.34
CA ILE A 60 11.59 -3.70 -8.52
C ILE A 60 10.12 -3.45 -8.18
N CYS A 61 9.66 -3.88 -7.01
CA CYS A 61 8.30 -3.66 -6.57
C CYS A 61 7.99 -2.17 -6.39
N ALA A 62 8.90 -1.39 -5.80
CA ALA A 62 8.74 0.06 -5.63
C ALA A 62 8.58 0.77 -6.97
N ILE A 63 9.38 0.42 -7.98
CA ILE A 63 9.28 0.99 -9.33
C ILE A 63 7.92 0.70 -9.94
N ILE A 64 7.49 -0.57 -9.94
CA ILE A 64 6.21 -0.97 -10.55
C ILE A 64 5.02 -0.28 -9.88
N LEU A 65 5.00 -0.22 -8.54
CA LEU A 65 3.93 0.44 -7.78
C LEU A 65 3.95 1.97 -7.93
N THR A 66 5.13 2.56 -8.11
CA THR A 66 5.27 3.98 -8.44
C THR A 66 4.70 4.29 -9.82
N ILE A 67 4.92 3.41 -10.81
CA ILE A 67 4.32 3.54 -12.14
C ILE A 67 2.79 3.47 -12.00
N GLU A 68 2.25 2.52 -11.23
CA GLU A 68 0.81 2.43 -10.97
C GLU A 68 0.24 3.73 -10.37
N ALA A 69 0.89 4.25 -9.34
CA ALA A 69 0.47 5.49 -8.67
C ALA A 69 0.57 6.70 -9.61
N ALA A 70 1.66 6.83 -10.37
CA ALA A 70 1.86 7.91 -11.33
C ALA A 70 0.82 7.88 -12.47
N VAL A 71 0.51 6.70 -12.99
CA VAL A 71 -0.57 6.48 -13.97
C VAL A 71 -1.91 6.94 -13.39
N LYS A 72 -2.24 6.53 -12.17
CA LYS A 72 -3.51 6.90 -11.52
C LYS A 72 -3.60 8.40 -11.27
N MET A 73 -2.49 9.05 -10.87
CA MET A 73 -2.40 10.50 -10.70
C MET A 73 -2.62 11.25 -12.01
N LYS A 74 -1.99 10.77 -13.09
CA LYS A 74 -2.12 11.37 -14.42
C LYS A 74 -3.51 11.20 -15.02
N THR A 75 -4.16 10.06 -14.76
CA THR A 75 -5.50 9.76 -15.31
C THR A 75 -6.62 10.52 -14.57
N ARG A 76 -6.47 10.76 -13.26
CA ARG A 76 -7.53 11.40 -12.43
C ARG A 76 -7.32 12.88 -12.15
N GLY A 77 -6.14 13.41 -12.48
CA GLY A 77 -5.70 14.75 -12.08
C GLY A 77 -5.22 14.78 -10.63
N ILE A 78 -4.21 15.62 -10.36
CA ILE A 78 -3.50 15.65 -9.07
C ILE A 78 -4.29 16.41 -8.00
N LEU A 79 -4.84 17.60 -8.31
CA LEU A 79 -5.40 18.51 -7.29
C LEU A 79 -6.66 19.31 -7.70
N PHE A 80 -6.90 19.59 -8.99
CA PHE A 80 -7.87 20.62 -9.41
C PHE A 80 -9.22 20.12 -9.98
N ASN A 81 -9.43 18.81 -10.12
CA ASN A 81 -10.70 18.26 -10.60
C ASN A 81 -11.57 17.72 -9.45
N ASP A 82 -12.90 17.70 -9.60
CA ASP A 82 -13.81 17.16 -8.58
C ASP A 82 -13.58 15.68 -8.24
N LEU A 83 -12.93 14.93 -9.14
CA LEU A 83 -12.48 13.53 -8.99
C LEU A 83 -10.98 13.41 -8.66
N SER A 84 -10.36 14.45 -8.11
CA SER A 84 -8.90 14.52 -7.87
C SER A 84 -8.36 13.33 -7.08
N TYR A 85 -7.16 12.88 -7.48
CA TYR A 85 -6.47 11.74 -6.91
C TYR A 85 -6.40 11.78 -5.38
N LEU A 86 -6.12 12.95 -4.80
CA LEU A 86 -5.96 13.14 -3.37
C LEU A 86 -7.28 13.26 -2.59
N ARG A 87 -8.46 13.27 -3.22
CA ARG A 87 -9.74 13.38 -2.50
C ARG A 87 -10.31 12.01 -2.10
N ASP A 88 -9.97 10.96 -2.84
CA ASP A 88 -10.36 9.58 -2.52
C ASP A 88 -9.41 9.00 -1.45
N PRO A 89 -9.89 8.68 -0.22
CA PRO A 89 -9.04 8.15 0.85
C PRO A 89 -8.35 6.84 0.45
N TRP A 90 -8.97 6.08 -0.44
CA TRP A 90 -8.42 4.83 -0.96
C TRP A 90 -7.20 5.00 -1.87
N ASN A 91 -7.02 6.20 -2.40
CA ASN A 91 -5.99 6.55 -3.36
C ASN A 91 -4.87 7.34 -2.67
N GLN A 92 -5.22 8.12 -1.64
CA GLN A 92 -4.27 8.60 -0.63
C GLN A 92 -3.54 7.42 0.03
N PHE A 93 -4.25 6.38 0.46
CA PHE A 93 -3.66 5.18 1.04
C PHE A 93 -2.63 4.53 0.11
N ASP A 94 -2.94 4.44 -1.18
CA ASP A 94 -2.04 3.87 -2.20
C ASP A 94 -0.75 4.70 -2.35
N ALA A 95 -0.85 6.04 -2.34
CA ALA A 95 0.32 6.91 -2.38
C ALA A 95 1.17 6.83 -1.10
N ILE A 96 0.52 6.80 0.07
CA ILE A 96 1.21 6.62 1.36
C ILE A 96 1.94 5.27 1.40
N MET A 97 1.36 4.22 0.83
CA MET A 97 1.99 2.91 0.74
C MET A 97 3.28 2.97 -0.10
N VAL A 98 3.26 3.60 -1.28
CA VAL A 98 4.46 3.77 -2.12
C VAL A 98 5.55 4.53 -1.36
N LEU A 99 5.19 5.59 -0.64
CA LEU A 99 6.12 6.34 0.21
C LEU A 99 6.73 5.46 1.32
N ASN A 100 5.94 4.64 1.99
CA ASN A 100 6.44 3.71 3.02
C ASN A 100 7.44 2.69 2.45
N ILE A 101 7.22 2.19 1.23
CA ILE A 101 8.17 1.30 0.57
C ILE A 101 9.51 2.02 0.36
N TYR A 102 9.49 3.27 -0.10
CA TYR A 102 10.68 4.10 -0.29
C TYR A 102 11.42 4.42 1.01
N PHE A 103 10.71 4.70 2.10
CA PHE A 103 11.35 4.89 3.41
C PHE A 103 12.06 3.63 3.85
N SER A 104 11.42 2.48 3.69
CA SER A 104 12.03 1.22 4.08
C SER A 104 13.15 0.77 3.12
N ILE A 105 13.06 1.17 1.83
CA ILE A 105 14.17 1.48 0.91
C ILE A 105 15.48 1.91 1.55
N MET A 106 15.44 3.19 1.92
CA MET A 106 16.51 3.96 2.50
C MET A 106 16.99 3.35 3.82
N LEU A 107 16.07 2.86 4.65
CA LEU A 107 16.42 2.23 5.92
C LEU A 107 17.26 0.97 5.73
N GLN A 108 16.89 0.10 4.78
CA GLN A 108 17.66 -1.10 4.46
C GLN A 108 19.03 -0.77 3.83
N MET A 109 19.14 0.34 3.09
CA MET A 109 20.44 0.85 2.63
C MET A 109 21.34 1.28 3.81
N PHE A 110 20.80 2.01 4.78
CA PHE A 110 21.57 2.45 5.95
C PHE A 110 22.00 1.28 6.86
N GLU A 111 21.19 0.24 6.97
CA GLU A 111 21.57 -1.02 7.65
C GLU A 111 22.72 -1.74 6.91
N LEU A 112 22.68 -1.78 5.57
CA LEU A 112 23.74 -2.39 4.75
C LEU A 112 25.09 -1.63 4.86
N ILE A 113 25.05 -0.31 5.00
CA ILE A 113 26.25 0.54 5.17
C ILE A 113 26.80 0.44 6.60
N GLY A 114 26.02 -0.09 7.56
CA GLY A 114 26.43 -0.23 8.96
C GLY A 114 26.24 1.03 9.82
N ILE A 115 25.49 2.02 9.33
CA ILE A 115 25.17 3.25 10.09
C ILE A 115 24.14 2.95 11.19
N ILE A 116 23.22 2.02 10.93
CA ILE A 116 22.10 1.69 11.82
C ILE A 116 22.22 0.24 12.27
N ASN A 117 22.08 0.01 13.58
CA ASN A 117 22.05 -1.34 14.15
C ASN A 117 20.81 -2.11 13.67
N LYS A 118 21.03 -3.36 13.25
CA LYS A 118 20.02 -4.30 12.70
C LYS A 118 18.85 -4.61 13.64
N TYR A 119 18.99 -4.32 14.94
CA TYR A 119 17.98 -4.56 15.98
C TYR A 119 17.33 -3.26 16.50
N SER A 120 17.50 -2.15 15.78
CA SER A 120 16.95 -0.85 16.20
C SER A 120 15.42 -0.80 16.05
N TYR A 121 14.76 0.06 16.82
CA TYR A 121 13.32 0.36 16.68
C TYR A 121 12.95 0.80 15.25
N LEU A 122 13.91 1.29 14.48
CA LEU A 122 13.76 1.64 13.07
C LEU A 122 13.31 0.45 12.21
N THR A 123 13.62 -0.78 12.61
CA THR A 123 13.13 -2.00 11.94
C THR A 123 11.60 -2.15 12.04
N ILE A 124 10.92 -1.43 12.95
CA ILE A 124 9.45 -1.39 13.03
C ILE A 124 8.86 -0.67 11.81
N ILE A 125 9.52 0.35 11.26
CA ILE A 125 9.06 1.07 10.05
C ILE A 125 8.98 0.11 8.86
N ARG A 126 9.82 -0.93 8.84
CA ARG A 126 9.77 -2.00 7.83
C ARG A 126 8.50 -2.83 7.91
N SER A 127 7.90 -3.00 9.10
CA SER A 127 6.63 -3.72 9.28
C SER A 127 5.45 -2.97 8.63
N THR A 128 5.58 -1.65 8.46
CA THR A 128 4.61 -0.81 7.74
C THR A 128 4.45 -1.25 6.28
N ARG A 129 5.42 -2.00 5.70
CA ARG A 129 5.25 -2.58 4.37
C ARG A 129 4.13 -3.61 4.27
N SER A 130 3.82 -4.34 5.35
CA SER A 130 2.75 -5.35 5.35
C SER A 130 1.38 -4.76 5.05
N PHE A 131 1.21 -3.43 5.22
CA PHE A 131 -0.01 -2.72 4.82
C PHE A 131 -0.28 -2.77 3.30
N ILE A 132 0.69 -3.17 2.46
CA ILE A 132 0.48 -3.43 1.02
C ILE A 132 -0.60 -4.47 0.74
N LEU A 133 -0.79 -5.41 1.67
CA LEU A 133 -1.80 -6.44 1.58
C LEU A 133 -3.22 -5.85 1.57
N ILE A 134 -3.44 -4.69 2.21
CA ILE A 134 -4.74 -4.01 2.25
C ILE A 134 -5.18 -3.61 0.84
N ASN A 135 -4.25 -3.21 -0.04
CA ASN A 135 -4.56 -2.86 -1.43
C ASN A 135 -5.03 -4.08 -2.24
N VAL A 136 -4.42 -5.24 -1.99
CA VAL A 136 -4.85 -6.52 -2.56
C VAL A 136 -6.23 -6.90 -2.01
N LEU A 137 -6.40 -6.86 -0.68
CA LEU A 137 -7.64 -7.21 0.02
C LEU A 137 -8.82 -6.32 -0.36
N LYS A 138 -8.63 -5.01 -0.54
CA LYS A 138 -9.66 -4.06 -0.99
C LYS A 138 -10.36 -4.53 -2.27
N THR A 139 -9.63 -5.11 -3.21
CA THR A 139 -10.23 -5.66 -4.43
C THR A 139 -11.10 -6.87 -4.11
N PHE A 140 -10.59 -7.82 -3.32
CA PHE A 140 -11.34 -9.01 -2.91
C PHE A 140 -12.57 -8.67 -2.04
N LEU A 141 -12.47 -7.66 -1.19
CA LEU A 141 -13.56 -7.18 -0.33
C LEU A 141 -14.66 -6.48 -1.14
N LYS A 142 -14.32 -5.71 -2.18
CA LYS A 142 -15.31 -5.10 -3.09
C LYS A 142 -16.15 -6.14 -3.83
N PHE A 143 -15.60 -7.31 -4.14
CA PHE A 143 -16.33 -8.39 -4.81
C PHE A 143 -17.24 -9.20 -3.86
N LYS A 144 -17.00 -9.17 -2.54
CA LYS A 144 -17.74 -9.98 -1.57
C LYS A 144 -18.79 -9.22 -0.74
N LEU A 145 -18.72 -7.89 -0.65
CA LEU A 145 -19.54 -7.15 0.31
C LEU A 145 -20.50 -6.15 -0.36
N PRO A 146 -21.83 -6.40 -0.31
CA PRO A 146 -22.83 -5.39 -0.58
C PRO A 146 -22.70 -4.24 0.42
N LYS A 147 -22.78 -2.99 -0.05
CA LYS A 147 -22.63 -1.79 0.81
C LYS A 147 -23.61 -1.77 2.00
N SER A 148 -24.76 -2.42 1.88
CA SER A 148 -25.75 -2.58 2.96
C SER A 148 -25.21 -3.39 4.14
N GLN A 149 -24.47 -4.46 3.89
CA GLN A 149 -23.90 -5.33 4.92
C GLN A 149 -22.85 -4.60 5.77
N ILE A 150 -22.04 -3.75 5.13
CA ILE A 150 -21.03 -2.93 5.83
C ILE A 150 -21.72 -1.91 6.75
N LYS A 151 -22.80 -1.28 6.29
CA LYS A 151 -23.55 -0.31 7.09
C LYS A 151 -24.16 -0.97 8.33
N SER A 152 -24.70 -2.17 8.19
CA SER A 152 -25.19 -2.97 9.30
C SER A 152 -24.07 -3.32 10.29
N ILE A 153 -22.90 -3.77 9.83
CA ILE A 153 -21.75 -4.08 10.70
C ILE A 153 -21.28 -2.85 11.48
N VAL A 154 -21.14 -1.69 10.83
CA VAL A 154 -20.75 -0.44 11.52
C VAL A 154 -21.78 -0.04 12.57
N GLN A 155 -23.06 -0.24 12.28
CA GLN A 155 -24.13 0.02 13.23
C GLN A 155 -24.06 -0.92 14.45
N TYR A 156 -23.69 -2.19 14.27
CA TYR A 156 -23.45 -3.11 15.39
C TYR A 156 -22.25 -2.69 16.25
N VAL A 157 -21.14 -2.27 15.65
CA VAL A 157 -19.96 -1.79 16.41
C VAL A 157 -20.30 -0.56 17.24
N ASN A 158 -21.04 0.40 16.66
CA ASN A 158 -21.47 1.58 17.40
C ASN A 158 -22.41 1.22 18.57
N CYS A 159 -23.31 0.26 18.37
CA CYS A 159 -24.22 -0.21 19.42
C CYS A 159 -23.44 -0.83 20.60
N ILE A 160 -22.44 -1.68 20.30
CA ILE A 160 -21.55 -2.26 21.33
C ILE A 160 -20.79 -1.16 22.08
N ASN A 161 -20.33 -0.13 21.38
CA ASN A 161 -19.62 0.99 22.01
C ASN A 161 -20.51 1.76 23.00
N TYR A 162 -21.76 2.07 22.64
CA TYR A 162 -22.72 2.70 23.55
C TYR A 162 -23.02 1.83 24.77
N LEU A 163 -23.12 0.51 24.56
CA LEU A 163 -23.36 -0.44 25.63
C LEU A 163 -22.16 -0.52 26.60
N LEU A 164 -20.93 -0.51 26.09
CA LEU A 164 -19.71 -0.44 26.91
C LEU A 164 -19.64 0.87 27.72
N ILE A 165 -19.92 2.02 27.09
CA ILE A 165 -19.96 3.31 27.80
C ILE A 165 -21.00 3.28 28.92
N TYR A 166 -22.17 2.70 28.67
CA TYR A 166 -23.20 2.52 29.68
C TYR A 166 -22.75 1.61 30.83
N PHE A 167 -22.07 0.50 30.54
CA PHE A 167 -21.53 -0.40 31.56
C PHE A 167 -20.47 0.27 32.44
N VAL A 168 -19.59 1.08 31.85
CA VAL A 168 -18.60 1.86 32.62
C VAL A 168 -19.30 2.84 33.55
N PHE A 169 -20.30 3.58 33.06
CA PHE A 169 -21.08 4.54 33.87
C PHE A 169 -21.93 3.88 34.98
N LEU A 170 -22.27 2.60 34.86
CA LEU A 170 -23.01 1.85 35.89
C LEU A 170 -22.10 1.33 37.01
N ILE A 171 -20.81 1.17 36.71
CA ILE A 171 -19.80 0.64 37.65
C ILE A 171 -19.17 1.76 38.49
N ASP A 172 -19.06 2.98 37.95
CA ASP A 172 -18.68 4.21 38.66
C ASP A 172 -19.83 4.78 39.50
#